data_AF-A0A448X6V1-F1
#
_entry.id   AF-A0A448X6V1-F1
#
_cell.length_a   1.000
_cell.length_b   1.000
_cell.length_c   1.000
_cell.angle_alpha   90.00
_cell.angle_beta   90.00
_cell.angle_gamma   90.00
#
_symmetry.space_group_name_H-M   'P 1'
#
loop_
_entity.id
_entity.type
_entity.pdbx_description
1 polymer ?
#
loop_
_entity_poly.entity_id
_entity_poly.type
_entity_poly.pdbx_seq_one_letter_code
_entity_poly.pdbx_strand_id
1 'polypeptide(L)'
;FCYRQRQFVPGSQAYYLDSSTILVNDTKIAGTIHNHVNEQKLSFELCAYQYSTFRITIDKIFEGSSAYKIPPGDVVNAELPEHKIISDIQGNVILVHAKIGDLAAIYMNPFKVEFFKEGKLVTIFNGRGLLNFEGDLQYSLDRTDGLTSNFSNSMESLKPEISSESNMTHQNAEHSWSENFKTHVDSRPYGPSSLSLDIDFNGFEFVYGIPEHADGFVLKNTDNTDPYRLYNLDVFEYELNNPMALYGSVPLMWAHRKNMTVGLLWHNPSETWIDIKSNRQTGSGIFGSISNILSARSEIPSVKTRWMSESGVVDVFLIIESNP
;
A
#
# COMPACT_ATOMS: atom_id res chain seq x y z
N PHE A 1 10.75 2.66 -7.53
CA PHE A 1 9.74 3.24 -6.62
C PHE A 1 9.78 2.69 -5.17
N CYS A 2 9.98 1.38 -4.96
CA CYS A 2 10.00 0.74 -3.63
C CYS A 2 10.86 1.49 -2.59
N TYR A 3 12.10 1.85 -2.97
CA TYR A 3 12.99 2.65 -2.13
C TYR A 3 12.34 3.97 -1.66
N ARG A 4 11.72 4.73 -2.58
CA ARG A 4 11.07 6.01 -2.26
C ARG A 4 9.90 5.82 -1.31
N GLN A 5 9.08 4.79 -1.52
CA GLN A 5 7.97 4.47 -0.62
C GLN A 5 8.47 4.03 0.77
N ARG A 6 9.49 3.19 0.88
CA ARG A 6 10.08 2.80 2.18
C ARG A 6 10.69 3.99 2.94
N GLN A 7 11.30 4.95 2.23
CA GLN A 7 11.84 6.18 2.81
C GLN A 7 10.77 7.24 3.11
N PHE A 8 9.54 7.07 2.62
CA PHE A 8 8.44 7.98 2.94
C PHE A 8 8.18 7.92 4.45
N VAL A 9 8.56 8.99 5.12
CA VAL A 9 8.22 9.23 6.52
C VAL A 9 6.84 9.88 6.52
N PRO A 10 5.85 9.30 7.21
CA PRO A 10 4.52 9.88 7.27
C PRO A 10 4.65 11.29 7.89
N GLY A 11 4.42 12.31 7.07
CA GLY A 11 4.17 13.65 7.59
C GLY A 11 2.94 13.55 8.48
N SER A 12 3.05 13.98 9.74
CA SER A 12 1.94 13.98 10.69
C SER A 12 0.65 14.46 10.02
N GLN A 13 -0.35 13.58 9.86
CA GLN A 13 -1.68 13.91 9.35
C GLN A 13 -1.71 14.43 7.89
N ALA A 14 -0.95 13.84 6.95
CA ALA A 14 -0.90 14.37 5.59
C ALA A 14 -2.25 14.37 4.84
N TYR A 15 -3.14 13.39 5.06
CA TYR A 15 -4.39 13.25 4.31
C TYR A 15 -5.63 13.41 5.18
N TYR A 16 -6.67 14.08 4.65
CA TYR A 16 -8.00 14.20 5.27
C TYR A 16 -9.12 14.07 4.23
N LEU A 17 -10.25 13.50 4.61
CA LEU A 17 -11.48 13.45 3.81
C LEU A 17 -12.26 14.76 3.99
N ASP A 18 -12.53 15.47 2.90
CA ASP A 18 -13.30 16.71 2.94
C ASP A 18 -14.79 16.42 3.17
N SER A 19 -15.26 16.78 4.37
CA SER A 19 -16.65 16.60 4.80
C SER A 19 -17.69 17.22 3.86
N SER A 20 -17.35 18.30 3.15
CA SER A 20 -18.26 18.97 2.22
C SER A 20 -18.48 18.20 0.91
N THR A 21 -17.61 17.24 0.62
CA THR A 21 -17.65 16.42 -0.61
C THR A 21 -18.25 15.03 -0.38
N ILE A 22 -18.67 14.72 0.85
CA ILE A 22 -19.20 13.40 1.19
C ILE A 22 -20.53 13.17 0.47
N LEU A 23 -20.57 12.07 -0.28
CA LEU A 23 -21.76 11.56 -0.93
C LEU A 23 -22.11 10.20 -0.30
N VAL A 24 -23.36 10.06 0.11
CA VAL A 24 -23.90 8.81 0.68
C VAL A 24 -25.02 8.33 -0.22
N ASN A 25 -24.97 7.07 -0.63
CA ASN A 25 -26.10 6.41 -1.27
C ASN A 25 -26.47 5.12 -0.51
N ASP A 26 -27.40 4.32 -1.06
CA ASP A 26 -27.89 3.09 -0.42
C ASP A 26 -26.80 2.06 -0.09
N THR A 27 -25.63 2.09 -0.74
CA THR A 27 -24.60 1.02 -0.67
C THR A 27 -23.16 1.53 -0.52
N LYS A 28 -22.94 2.84 -0.65
CA LYS A 28 -21.62 3.47 -0.76
C LYS A 28 -21.50 4.79 -0.02
N ILE A 29 -20.30 5.04 0.48
CA ILE A 29 -19.81 6.36 0.88
C ILE A 29 -18.71 6.76 -0.09
N ALA A 30 -18.80 7.97 -0.65
CA ALA A 30 -17.77 8.54 -1.49
C ALA A 30 -17.40 9.95 -1.03
N GLY A 31 -16.22 10.43 -1.44
CA GLY A 31 -15.79 11.80 -1.16
C GLY A 31 -14.40 12.08 -1.73
N THR A 32 -13.87 13.27 -1.43
CA THR A 32 -12.54 13.70 -1.86
C THR A 32 -11.60 13.76 -0.66
N ILE A 33 -10.50 13.01 -0.74
CA ILE A 33 -9.37 13.10 0.18
C ILE A 33 -8.41 14.17 -0.33
N HIS A 34 -7.99 15.06 0.55
CA HIS A 34 -7.00 16.11 0.29
C HIS A 34 -5.72 15.85 1.05
N ASN A 35 -4.59 16.21 0.45
CA ASN A 35 -3.30 16.26 1.13
C ASN A 35 -3.02 17.68 1.65
N HIS A 36 -2.74 17.82 2.96
CA HIS A 36 -2.44 19.08 3.63
C HIS A 36 -1.13 19.75 3.15
N VAL A 37 -0.21 19.00 2.55
CA VAL A 37 1.15 19.44 2.20
C VAL A 37 1.28 19.85 0.73
N ASN A 38 0.68 19.09 -0.18
CA ASN A 38 0.94 19.24 -1.62
C ASN A 38 -0.31 19.46 -2.48
N GLU A 39 -1.44 19.80 -1.85
CA GLU A 39 -2.73 20.10 -2.51
C GLU A 39 -3.30 18.97 -3.39
N GLN A 40 -2.70 17.77 -3.37
CA GLN A 40 -3.17 16.61 -4.11
C GLN A 40 -4.58 16.24 -3.67
N LYS A 41 -5.44 15.95 -4.65
CA LYS A 41 -6.82 15.48 -4.45
C LYS A 41 -6.94 14.04 -4.92
N LEU A 42 -7.51 13.21 -4.07
CA LEU A 42 -7.80 11.81 -4.34
C LEU A 42 -9.30 11.57 -4.22
N SER A 43 -9.89 10.83 -5.14
CA SER A 43 -11.23 10.27 -4.98
C SER A 43 -11.17 9.12 -3.99
N PHE A 44 -12.21 8.98 -3.16
CA PHE A 44 -12.39 7.89 -2.22
C PHE A 44 -13.78 7.31 -2.37
N GLU A 45 -13.87 5.98 -2.39
CA GLU A 45 -15.11 5.23 -2.31
C GLU A 45 -14.95 4.06 -1.34
N LEU A 46 -15.93 3.90 -0.44
CA LEU A 46 -16.15 2.70 0.34
C LEU A 46 -17.50 2.11 -0.05
N CYS A 47 -17.48 0.88 -0.57
CA CYS A 47 -18.67 0.11 -0.91
C CYS A 47 -18.77 -1.14 -0.02
N ALA A 48 -19.97 -1.44 0.46
CA ALA A 48 -20.27 -2.70 1.12
C ALA A 48 -20.90 -3.68 0.11
N TYR A 49 -20.44 -4.92 0.14
CA TYR A 49 -20.96 -6.03 -0.67
C TYR A 49 -21.57 -7.10 0.23
N GLN A 50 -22.32 -8.03 -0.39
CA GLN A 50 -22.73 -9.25 0.27
C GLN A 50 -21.50 -10.05 0.78
N TYR A 51 -21.75 -11.05 1.64
CA TYR A 51 -20.70 -11.91 2.20
C TYR A 51 -19.64 -11.15 3.04
N SER A 52 -20.08 -10.15 3.82
CA SER A 52 -19.23 -9.42 4.76
C SER A 52 -17.94 -8.86 4.11
N THR A 53 -18.11 -8.33 2.90
CA THR A 53 -17.01 -7.79 2.09
C THR A 53 -17.16 -6.28 1.96
N PHE A 54 -16.07 -5.55 2.18
CA PHE A 54 -15.95 -4.14 1.86
C PHE A 54 -14.97 -3.95 0.71
N ARG A 55 -15.17 -2.93 -0.11
CA ARG A 55 -14.18 -2.48 -1.09
C ARG A 55 -13.87 -1.02 -0.85
N ILE A 56 -12.59 -0.70 -0.77
CA ILE A 56 -12.09 0.67 -0.78
C ILE A 56 -11.40 0.92 -2.11
N THR A 57 -11.80 2.00 -2.79
CA THR A 57 -11.08 2.54 -3.94
C THR A 57 -10.56 3.93 -3.61
N ILE A 58 -9.27 4.19 -3.87
CA ILE A 58 -8.66 5.52 -3.82
C ILE A 58 -7.88 5.74 -5.10
N ASP A 59 -8.15 6.84 -5.78
CA ASP A 59 -7.54 7.18 -7.07
C ASP A 59 -7.24 8.68 -7.13
N LYS A 60 -6.19 9.08 -7.85
CA LYS A 60 -5.90 10.49 -8.11
C LYS A 60 -7.04 11.13 -8.91
N ILE A 61 -7.44 12.33 -8.52
CA ILE A 61 -8.29 13.17 -9.35
C ILE A 61 -7.36 14.01 -10.23
N PHE A 62 -7.27 13.66 -11.52
CA PHE A 62 -6.40 14.34 -12.49
C PHE A 62 -7.19 14.78 -13.74
N GLU A 63 -6.79 15.90 -14.35
CA GLU A 63 -7.44 16.46 -15.56
C GLU A 63 -6.96 15.84 -16.89
N GLY A 64 -6.05 14.85 -16.84
CA GLY A 64 -5.47 14.17 -18.01
C GLY A 64 -5.77 12.67 -18.07
N SER A 65 -4.73 11.83 -18.04
CA SER A 65 -4.87 10.37 -18.13
C SER A 65 -5.23 9.73 -16.80
N SER A 66 -6.24 8.86 -16.81
CA SER A 66 -6.63 8.02 -15.67
C SER A 66 -5.57 6.95 -15.37
N ALA A 67 -5.32 6.68 -14.08
CA ALA A 67 -4.51 5.53 -13.68
C ALA A 67 -5.14 4.21 -14.16
N TYR A 68 -4.30 3.20 -14.39
CA TYR A 68 -4.80 1.90 -14.81
C TYR A 68 -5.67 1.26 -13.72
N LYS A 69 -6.84 0.76 -14.11
CA LYS A 69 -7.74 -0.04 -13.29
C LYS A 69 -7.96 -1.37 -13.99
N ILE A 70 -7.86 -2.46 -13.25
CA ILE A 70 -8.15 -3.80 -13.79
C ILE A 70 -9.61 -3.80 -14.29
N PRO A 71 -9.86 -4.16 -15.56
CA PRO A 71 -11.21 -4.16 -16.11
C PRO A 71 -12.15 -5.12 -15.36
N PRO A 72 -13.44 -4.78 -15.22
CA PRO A 72 -14.44 -5.73 -14.76
C PRO A 72 -14.41 -7.01 -15.62
N GLY A 73 -14.55 -8.18 -14.98
CA GLY A 73 -14.56 -9.47 -15.66
C GLY A 73 -13.20 -10.13 -15.86
N ASP A 74 -12.08 -9.45 -15.55
CA ASP A 74 -10.74 -10.04 -15.67
C ASP A 74 -10.37 -10.86 -14.42
N VAL A 75 -10.39 -10.22 -13.25
CA VAL A 75 -10.19 -10.88 -11.94
C VAL A 75 -11.53 -11.07 -11.22
N VAL A 76 -12.34 -10.00 -11.15
CA VAL A 76 -13.68 -10.04 -10.55
C VAL A 76 -14.69 -10.33 -11.66
N ASN A 77 -14.98 -11.62 -11.87
CA ASN A 77 -15.79 -12.14 -12.99
C ASN A 77 -17.24 -11.64 -13.04
N ALA A 78 -17.83 -11.32 -11.90
CA ALA A 78 -19.16 -10.73 -11.80
C ALA A 78 -19.11 -9.63 -10.74
N GLU A 79 -19.79 -8.51 -10.98
CA GLU A 79 -19.94 -7.49 -9.95
C GLU A 79 -20.55 -8.14 -8.70
N LEU A 80 -19.81 -8.08 -7.59
CA LEU A 80 -20.30 -8.58 -6.31
C LEU A 80 -21.62 -7.83 -6.00
N PRO A 81 -22.68 -8.52 -5.57
CA PRO A 81 -23.92 -7.83 -5.24
C PRO A 81 -23.68 -6.87 -4.08
N GLU A 82 -23.97 -5.59 -4.30
CA GLU A 82 -23.84 -4.55 -3.27
C GLU A 82 -24.80 -4.82 -2.12
N HIS A 83 -24.39 -4.46 -0.90
CA HIS A 83 -25.18 -4.61 0.31
C HIS A 83 -25.59 -3.24 0.83
N LYS A 84 -26.87 -3.10 1.22
CA LYS A 84 -27.36 -1.82 1.71
C LYS A 84 -26.68 -1.40 3.02
N ILE A 85 -26.30 -0.14 3.11
CA ILE A 85 -25.66 0.44 4.28
C ILE A 85 -26.62 1.36 5.05
N ILE A 86 -26.36 1.49 6.34
CA ILE A 86 -26.90 2.55 7.19
C ILE A 86 -25.70 3.35 7.68
N SER A 87 -25.65 4.64 7.35
CA SER A 87 -24.56 5.52 7.77
C SER A 87 -25.00 6.56 8.79
N ASP A 88 -24.14 6.86 9.74
CA ASP A 88 -24.32 7.97 10.69
C ASP A 88 -23.04 8.81 10.77
N ILE A 89 -23.18 10.13 10.72
CA ILE A 89 -22.04 11.05 10.77
C ILE A 89 -21.96 11.66 12.17
N GLN A 90 -20.90 11.34 12.89
CA GLN A 90 -20.65 11.77 14.27
C GLN A 90 -19.36 12.58 14.35
N GLY A 91 -19.48 13.89 14.15
CA GLY A 91 -18.33 14.81 14.17
C GLY A 91 -17.31 14.44 13.09
N ASN A 92 -16.15 13.92 13.50
CA ASN A 92 -15.04 13.55 12.62
C ASN A 92 -15.14 12.11 12.06
N VAL A 93 -16.18 11.36 12.39
CA VAL A 93 -16.29 9.93 12.05
C VAL A 93 -17.60 9.66 11.32
N ILE A 94 -17.54 8.89 10.24
CA ILE A 94 -18.70 8.29 9.57
C ILE A 94 -18.76 6.83 9.99
N LEU A 95 -19.83 6.42 10.65
CA LEU A 95 -20.11 5.03 10.97
C LEU A 95 -20.92 4.43 9.84
N VAL A 96 -20.47 3.33 9.25
CA VAL A 96 -21.11 2.63 8.12
C VAL A 96 -21.44 1.21 8.56
N HIS A 97 -22.71 0.98 8.88
CA HIS A 97 -23.24 -0.34 9.20
C HIS A 97 -23.68 -1.05 7.91
N ALA A 98 -23.13 -2.23 7.65
CA ALA A 98 -23.49 -3.05 6.49
C ALA A 98 -24.37 -4.22 6.92
N LYS A 99 -23.82 -5.43 7.00
CA LYS A 99 -24.49 -6.59 7.59
C LYS A 99 -24.48 -6.48 9.12
N ILE A 100 -25.38 -7.19 9.79
CA ILE A 100 -25.41 -7.25 11.27
C ILE A 100 -24.03 -7.67 11.79
N GLY A 101 -23.46 -6.82 12.65
CA GLY A 101 -22.14 -7.01 13.23
C GLY A 101 -20.98 -6.41 12.41
N ASP A 102 -21.18 -6.07 11.14
CA ASP A 102 -20.16 -5.47 10.27
C ASP A 102 -20.27 -3.93 10.33
N LEU A 103 -19.16 -3.28 10.68
CA LEU A 103 -19.08 -1.83 10.80
C LEU A 103 -17.75 -1.34 10.23
N ALA A 104 -17.80 -0.31 9.38
CA ALA A 104 -16.64 0.50 9.04
C ALA A 104 -16.77 1.89 9.66
N ALA A 105 -15.72 2.37 10.34
CA ALA A 105 -15.63 3.72 10.88
C ALA A 105 -14.61 4.52 10.07
N ILE A 106 -15.09 5.47 9.27
CA ILE A 106 -14.26 6.35 8.44
C ILE A 106 -13.95 7.60 9.25
N TYR A 107 -12.69 7.77 9.66
CA TYR A 107 -12.20 8.99 10.29
C TYR A 107 -11.81 9.98 9.20
N MET A 108 -12.33 11.20 9.27
CA MET A 108 -12.11 12.20 8.22
C MET A 108 -10.73 12.86 8.35
N ASN A 109 -10.34 13.30 9.54
CA ASN A 109 -9.05 13.96 9.77
C ASN A 109 -8.36 13.48 11.07
N PRO A 110 -7.18 12.83 11.01
CA PRO A 110 -6.53 12.32 9.79
C PRO A 110 -7.37 11.21 9.16
N PHE A 111 -7.27 11.06 7.84
CA PHE A 111 -7.99 10.04 7.10
C PHE A 111 -7.51 8.64 7.49
N LYS A 112 -8.42 7.81 7.99
CA LYS A 112 -8.22 6.35 8.19
C LYS A 112 -9.57 5.64 8.21
N VAL A 113 -9.55 4.32 8.00
CA VAL A 113 -10.77 3.50 8.10
C VAL A 113 -10.53 2.33 9.05
N GLU A 114 -11.37 2.20 10.07
CA GLU A 114 -11.35 1.09 11.01
C GLU A 114 -12.50 0.13 10.72
N PHE A 115 -12.21 -1.17 10.65
CA PHE A 115 -13.21 -2.20 10.38
C PHE A 115 -13.43 -3.07 11.60
N PHE A 116 -14.71 -3.28 11.92
CA PHE A 116 -15.16 -4.03 13.09
C PHE A 116 -16.08 -5.18 12.67
N LYS A 117 -15.96 -6.29 13.40
CA LYS A 117 -16.85 -7.44 13.33
C LYS A 117 -17.32 -7.78 14.74
N GLU A 118 -18.63 -7.76 14.95
CA GLU A 118 -19.27 -8.01 16.25
C GLU A 118 -18.68 -7.12 17.37
N GLY A 119 -18.44 -5.84 17.06
CA GLY A 119 -17.88 -4.86 17.99
C GLY A 119 -16.38 -5.00 18.26
N LYS A 120 -15.68 -5.96 17.63
CA LYS A 120 -14.23 -6.12 17.76
C LYS A 120 -13.52 -5.45 16.59
N LEU A 121 -12.50 -4.63 16.87
CA LEU A 121 -11.63 -4.08 15.85
C LEU A 121 -10.82 -5.20 15.19
N VAL A 122 -10.90 -5.29 13.87
CA VAL A 122 -10.30 -6.37 13.07
C VAL A 122 -9.18 -5.84 12.20
N THR A 123 -9.41 -4.75 11.48
CA THR A 123 -8.45 -4.21 10.51
C THR A 123 -8.48 -2.68 10.50
N ILE A 124 -7.32 -2.03 10.34
CA ILE A 124 -7.19 -0.58 10.21
C ILE A 124 -6.48 -0.26 8.91
N PHE A 125 -7.10 0.58 8.07
CA PHE A 125 -6.48 1.12 6.85
C PHE A 125 -5.97 2.52 7.16
N ASN A 126 -4.74 2.79 6.75
CA ASN A 126 -4.03 4.05 6.98
C ASN A 126 -3.86 4.41 8.47
N GLY A 127 -3.81 3.43 9.37
CA GLY A 127 -3.67 3.66 10.81
C GLY A 127 -2.34 4.30 11.21
N ARG A 128 -1.30 4.10 10.38
CA ARG A 128 0.05 4.66 10.53
C ARG A 128 0.31 5.86 9.63
N GLY A 129 -0.67 6.29 8.83
CA GLY A 129 -0.55 7.45 7.95
C GLY A 129 0.39 7.24 6.77
N LEU A 130 0.58 6.00 6.31
CA LEU A 130 1.48 5.64 5.21
C LEU A 130 0.77 5.62 3.84
N LEU A 131 -0.49 6.05 3.76
CA LEU A 131 -1.11 6.44 2.50
C LEU A 131 -0.21 7.46 1.82
N ASN A 132 0.22 7.16 0.59
CA ASN A 132 1.04 8.05 -0.20
C ASN A 132 0.80 7.80 -1.68
N PHE A 133 0.52 8.85 -2.44
CA PHE A 133 0.47 8.81 -3.90
C PHE A 133 1.55 9.76 -4.43
N GLU A 134 2.55 9.22 -5.13
CA GLU A 134 3.56 10.05 -5.79
C GLU A 134 2.87 10.96 -6.82
N GLY A 135 3.16 12.27 -6.78
CA GLY A 135 2.49 13.26 -7.60
C GLY A 135 3.00 13.35 -9.03
N ASP A 136 2.22 14.02 -9.89
CA ASP A 136 2.59 14.29 -11.28
C ASP A 136 3.55 15.48 -11.30
N LEU A 137 4.86 15.22 -11.28
CA LEU A 137 5.91 16.26 -11.32
C LEU A 137 5.94 17.06 -12.63
N GLN A 138 5.03 16.78 -13.57
CA GLN A 138 4.94 17.48 -14.84
C GLN A 138 4.50 18.95 -14.69
N TYR A 139 3.97 19.36 -13.52
CA TYR A 139 3.57 20.75 -13.24
C TYR A 139 4.46 21.52 -12.24
N SER A 140 5.56 20.93 -11.75
CA SER A 140 6.45 21.61 -10.78
C SER A 140 7.69 22.27 -11.39
N LEU A 141 7.92 22.14 -12.70
CA LEU A 141 9.13 22.70 -13.32
C LEU A 141 9.07 24.22 -13.58
N ASP A 142 7.91 24.86 -13.41
CA ASP A 142 7.78 26.34 -13.52
C ASP A 142 7.96 27.07 -12.18
N ARG A 143 8.16 26.37 -11.06
CA ARG A 143 8.29 27.00 -9.73
C ARG A 143 9.26 26.28 -8.81
N THR A 144 10.54 26.22 -9.16
CA THR A 144 11.65 26.24 -8.17
C THR A 144 12.97 26.47 -8.88
N ASP A 145 13.29 27.74 -9.12
CA ASP A 145 14.69 28.16 -9.05
C ASP A 145 15.14 28.05 -7.59
N GLY A 146 16.14 27.20 -7.37
CA GLY A 146 16.89 27.13 -6.11
C GLY A 146 16.38 26.09 -5.13
N LEU A 147 16.83 24.83 -5.30
CA LEU A 147 17.20 23.89 -4.23
C LEU A 147 17.73 22.59 -4.88
N THR A 148 18.73 22.71 -5.75
CA THR A 148 19.53 21.58 -6.22
C THR A 148 20.92 21.68 -5.63
N SER A 149 21.19 20.96 -4.55
CA SER A 149 22.54 20.46 -4.28
C SER A 149 22.50 19.25 -3.34
N ASN A 150 23.29 18.24 -3.72
CA ASN A 150 23.77 17.11 -2.92
C ASN A 150 22.98 15.80 -3.00
N PHE A 151 22.89 15.23 -4.20
CA PHE A 151 22.87 13.76 -4.36
C PHE A 151 23.85 13.32 -5.45
N SER A 152 25.13 13.42 -5.13
CA SER A 152 26.17 12.60 -5.74
C SER A 152 27.26 12.39 -4.69
N ASN A 153 27.49 11.13 -4.34
CA ASN A 153 28.80 10.52 -4.00
C ASN A 153 28.61 9.30 -3.09
N SER A 154 28.66 8.12 -3.69
CA SER A 154 29.32 6.96 -3.08
C SER A 154 29.52 5.87 -4.13
N MET A 155 30.51 6.08 -5.02
CA MET A 155 31.33 4.98 -5.54
C MET A 155 32.61 5.56 -6.18
N GLU A 156 33.68 5.63 -5.39
CA GLU A 156 35.06 5.67 -5.88
C GLU A 156 35.51 4.19 -5.90
N SER A 157 36.18 3.61 -6.90
CA SER A 157 37.44 4.05 -7.51
C SER A 157 37.67 3.29 -8.83
N LEU A 158 38.30 3.95 -9.81
CA LEU A 158 39.42 3.49 -10.68
C LEU A 158 39.52 4.41 -11.91
N LYS A 159 40.56 5.29 -11.95
CA LYS A 159 40.98 6.06 -13.13
C LYS A 159 41.87 5.19 -14.05
N PRO A 160 41.97 5.51 -15.36
CA PRO A 160 43.03 6.42 -15.81
C PRO A 160 42.56 7.56 -16.73
N GLU A 161 43.39 8.60 -16.78
CA GLU A 161 43.29 9.85 -17.53
C GLU A 161 43.37 9.66 -19.05
N ILE A 162 42.65 10.49 -19.83
CA ILE A 162 43.13 11.17 -21.04
C ILE A 162 42.29 12.43 -21.25
N SER A 163 43.01 13.52 -21.49
CA SER A 163 42.59 14.89 -21.78
C SER A 163 42.04 15.07 -23.19
N SER A 164 40.95 15.83 -23.36
CA SER A 164 40.81 16.82 -24.44
C SER A 164 39.55 17.66 -24.27
N GLU A 165 39.73 18.97 -24.35
CA GLU A 165 38.75 20.03 -24.13
C GLU A 165 37.66 20.14 -25.21
N SER A 166 36.55 20.74 -24.77
CA SER A 166 35.62 21.60 -25.52
C SER A 166 34.65 20.95 -26.52
N ASN A 167 33.39 20.85 -26.09
CA ASN A 167 32.33 21.73 -26.59
C ASN A 167 31.10 21.63 -25.69
N MET A 168 30.97 22.59 -24.77
CA MET A 168 29.75 22.79 -24.00
C MET A 168 28.63 23.23 -24.95
N THR A 169 27.76 22.30 -25.29
CA THR A 169 26.39 22.65 -25.63
C THR A 169 25.63 22.73 -24.31
N HIS A 170 25.19 23.93 -23.94
CA HIS A 170 24.16 24.11 -22.92
C HIS A 170 22.86 23.52 -23.47
N GLN A 171 22.73 22.20 -23.46
CA GLN A 171 21.43 21.56 -23.51
C GLN A 171 20.85 21.67 -22.10
N ASN A 172 19.69 22.31 -22.00
CA ASN A 172 18.81 22.20 -20.84
C ASN A 172 18.72 20.72 -20.48
N ALA A 173 19.37 20.31 -19.39
CA ALA A 173 19.27 18.95 -18.91
C ALA A 173 17.84 18.78 -18.39
N GLU A 174 16.94 18.33 -19.26
CA GLU A 174 15.63 17.85 -18.88
C GLU A 174 15.83 16.87 -17.72
N HIS A 175 15.18 17.13 -16.58
CA HIS A 175 15.26 16.25 -15.42
C HIS A 175 14.60 14.92 -15.79
N SER A 176 15.42 13.94 -16.21
CA SER A 176 14.95 12.63 -16.62
C SER A 176 14.66 11.77 -15.38
N TRP A 177 13.44 11.25 -15.29
CA TRP A 177 13.06 10.24 -14.30
C TRP A 177 13.56 8.84 -14.63
N SER A 178 14.33 8.69 -15.72
CA SER A 178 14.80 7.41 -16.22
C SER A 178 15.56 6.61 -15.17
N GLU A 179 15.24 5.33 -15.04
CA GLU A 179 15.92 4.39 -14.16
C GLU A 179 16.69 3.36 -15.01
N ASN A 180 17.88 2.96 -14.56
CA ASN A 180 18.70 1.96 -15.25
C ASN A 180 18.69 0.66 -14.44
N PHE A 181 18.43 -0.46 -15.10
CA PHE A 181 18.63 -1.79 -14.53
C PHE A 181 19.51 -2.63 -15.45
N LYS A 182 20.75 -2.87 -14.99
CA LYS A 182 21.82 -3.46 -15.81
C LYS A 182 22.00 -2.63 -17.09
N THR A 183 21.73 -3.23 -18.25
CA THR A 183 21.85 -2.59 -19.57
C THR A 183 20.55 -1.97 -20.09
N HIS A 184 19.44 -2.11 -19.35
CA HIS A 184 18.14 -1.61 -19.76
C HIS A 184 17.87 -0.24 -19.13
N VAL A 185 17.38 0.68 -19.95
CA VAL A 185 16.96 2.01 -19.54
C VAL A 185 15.44 2.07 -19.60
N ASP A 186 14.80 2.27 -18.46
CA ASP A 186 13.40 2.66 -18.39
C ASP A 186 13.33 4.18 -18.45
N SER A 187 12.67 4.73 -19.48
CA SER A 187 12.56 6.17 -19.69
C SER A 187 11.58 6.86 -18.72
N ARG A 188 10.68 6.10 -18.08
CA ARG A 188 9.69 6.60 -17.11
C ARG A 188 8.99 7.89 -17.55
N PRO A 189 8.26 7.88 -18.69
CA PRO A 189 7.71 9.10 -19.32
C PRO A 189 6.68 9.82 -18.44
N TYR A 190 6.04 9.12 -17.51
CA TYR A 190 5.06 9.67 -16.56
C TYR A 190 5.66 9.98 -15.19
N GLY A 191 6.97 9.80 -15.01
CA GLY A 191 7.67 10.04 -13.76
C GLY A 191 7.24 9.11 -12.61
N PRO A 192 7.40 9.56 -11.34
CA PRO A 192 6.93 8.84 -10.15
C PRO A 192 5.40 8.78 -10.06
N SER A 193 4.84 7.59 -10.11
CA SER A 193 3.39 7.34 -10.06
C SER A 193 2.98 6.28 -9.04
N SER A 194 3.91 5.89 -8.16
CA SER A 194 3.64 4.83 -7.19
C SER A 194 2.68 5.26 -6.10
N LEU A 195 2.02 4.27 -5.52
CA LEU A 195 1.07 4.43 -4.43
C LEU A 195 1.38 3.46 -3.30
N SER A 196 1.01 3.82 -2.08
CA SER A 196 1.10 2.91 -0.94
C SER A 196 -0.02 3.13 0.06
N LEU A 197 -0.33 2.07 0.82
CA LEU A 197 -1.26 2.08 1.93
C LEU A 197 -0.79 1.10 3.02
N ASP A 198 -0.87 1.51 4.28
CA ASP A 198 -0.71 0.59 5.40
C ASP A 198 -2.03 -0.03 5.85
N ILE A 199 -1.97 -1.32 6.17
CA ILE A 199 -3.09 -2.13 6.61
C ILE A 199 -2.65 -2.95 7.81
N ASP A 200 -3.29 -2.72 8.95
CA ASP A 200 -2.97 -3.37 10.22
C ASP A 200 -4.05 -4.39 10.58
N PHE A 201 -3.64 -5.63 10.84
CA PHE A 201 -4.49 -6.73 11.31
C PHE A 201 -4.45 -6.78 12.83
N ASN A 202 -5.55 -6.39 13.48
CA ASN A 202 -5.62 -6.24 14.92
C ASN A 202 -6.08 -7.52 15.63
N GLY A 203 -5.28 -7.98 16.58
CA GLY A 203 -5.46 -9.22 17.32
C GLY A 203 -5.17 -10.49 16.52
N PHE A 204 -4.41 -10.37 15.42
CA PHE A 204 -3.87 -11.48 14.63
C PHE A 204 -2.37 -11.62 14.87
N GLU A 205 -1.87 -12.85 14.80
CA GLU A 205 -0.45 -13.17 15.04
C GLU A 205 0.32 -13.42 13.75
N PHE A 206 -0.37 -13.98 12.75
CA PHE A 206 0.21 -14.50 11.52
C PHE A 206 -0.63 -14.07 10.32
N VAL A 207 0.07 -13.85 9.21
CA VAL A 207 -0.52 -13.64 7.89
C VAL A 207 0.08 -14.63 6.88
N TYR A 208 -0.69 -14.93 5.85
CA TYR A 208 -0.44 -15.97 4.86
C TYR A 208 -0.80 -15.46 3.45
N GLY A 209 -0.37 -16.17 2.41
CA GLY A 209 -0.74 -15.87 1.03
C GLY A 209 0.35 -15.09 0.30
N ILE A 210 -0.07 -14.12 -0.52
CA ILE A 210 0.78 -13.37 -1.46
C ILE A 210 1.78 -14.22 -2.25
N PRO A 211 1.39 -15.38 -2.82
CA PRO A 211 2.32 -16.18 -3.61
C PRO A 211 2.75 -15.42 -4.89
N GLU A 212 3.86 -15.78 -5.53
CA GLU A 212 4.67 -16.99 -5.32
C GLU A 212 6.05 -16.70 -4.73
N HIS A 213 6.37 -17.33 -3.59
CA HIS A 213 7.67 -17.25 -2.92
C HIS A 213 8.11 -18.63 -2.45
N ALA A 214 9.40 -18.93 -2.58
CA ALA A 214 10.00 -20.14 -2.03
C ALA A 214 10.29 -19.95 -0.52
N ASP A 215 9.24 -19.70 0.26
CA ASP A 215 9.35 -19.35 1.68
C ASP A 215 8.36 -20.16 2.55
N GLY A 216 8.41 -19.97 3.87
CA GLY A 216 7.48 -20.59 4.81
C GLY A 216 6.03 -20.14 4.58
N PHE A 217 5.07 -21.01 4.93
CA PHE A 217 3.65 -20.71 4.78
C PHE A 217 3.20 -19.50 5.61
N VAL A 218 3.75 -19.34 6.81
CA VAL A 218 3.60 -18.12 7.62
C VAL A 218 4.59 -17.09 7.11
N LEU A 219 4.09 -15.94 6.66
CA LEU A 219 4.94 -14.86 6.15
C LEU A 219 5.77 -14.24 7.28
N LYS A 220 7.02 -13.91 6.95
CA LYS A 220 8.03 -13.42 7.90
C LYS A 220 8.01 -11.89 7.99
N ASN A 221 8.58 -11.36 9.08
CA ASN A 221 8.81 -9.92 9.20
C ASN A 221 9.88 -9.47 8.19
N THR A 222 9.69 -8.28 7.64
CA THR A 222 10.56 -7.67 6.62
C THR A 222 11.37 -6.48 7.15
N ASP A 223 11.34 -6.19 8.46
CA ASP A 223 12.04 -5.04 9.06
C ASP A 223 13.55 -5.02 8.76
N ASN A 224 14.19 -6.19 8.69
CA ASN A 224 15.64 -6.34 8.50
C ASN A 224 15.99 -7.05 7.19
N THR A 225 15.07 -7.09 6.23
CA THR A 225 15.24 -7.76 4.93
C THR A 225 14.45 -7.02 3.85
N ASP A 226 14.51 -7.48 2.61
CA ASP A 226 13.66 -7.00 1.55
C ASP A 226 12.17 -7.32 1.81
N PRO A 227 11.23 -6.50 1.31
CA PRO A 227 9.81 -6.82 1.37
C PRO A 227 9.51 -8.02 0.46
N TYR A 228 8.37 -8.67 0.69
CA TYR A 228 7.85 -9.61 -0.31
C TYR A 228 7.57 -8.86 -1.61
N ARG A 229 8.09 -9.38 -2.72
CA ARG A 229 7.91 -8.79 -4.05
C ARG A 229 6.90 -9.62 -4.85
N LEU A 230 5.95 -8.94 -5.48
CA LEU A 230 5.02 -9.49 -6.47
C LEU A 230 5.35 -8.86 -7.81
N TYR A 231 6.09 -9.59 -8.62
CA TYR A 231 6.46 -9.24 -9.99
C TYR A 231 6.85 -10.52 -10.71
N ASN A 232 6.07 -10.92 -11.71
CA ASN A 232 6.28 -12.20 -12.40
C ASN A 232 7.63 -12.19 -13.12
N LEU A 233 8.56 -13.01 -12.65
CA LEU A 233 9.94 -13.09 -13.11
C LEU A 233 10.31 -14.53 -13.44
N ASP A 234 11.12 -14.70 -14.48
CA ASP A 234 11.84 -15.94 -14.73
C ASP A 234 13.14 -15.95 -13.92
N VAL A 235 13.09 -16.53 -12.72
CA VAL A 235 14.24 -16.63 -11.81
C VAL A 235 14.91 -17.99 -12.00
N PHE A 236 16.08 -18.00 -12.62
CA PHE A 236 16.90 -19.19 -12.76
C PHE A 236 17.49 -19.62 -11.41
N GLU A 237 17.39 -20.91 -11.08
CA GLU A 237 17.92 -21.51 -9.83
C GLU A 237 17.56 -20.72 -8.57
N TYR A 238 16.26 -20.48 -8.36
CA TYR A 238 15.77 -19.71 -7.21
C TYR A 238 16.26 -20.29 -5.86
N GLU A 239 16.54 -19.39 -4.92
CA GLU A 239 16.93 -19.75 -3.55
C GLU A 239 15.72 -19.95 -2.65
N LEU A 240 15.89 -20.73 -1.58
CA LEU A 240 14.85 -20.99 -0.57
C LEU A 240 14.91 -19.97 0.58
N ASN A 241 13.77 -19.77 1.25
CA ASN A 241 13.58 -18.91 2.43
C ASN A 241 13.86 -17.43 2.17
N ASN A 242 13.47 -16.93 0.99
CA ASN A 242 13.73 -15.57 0.54
C ASN A 242 12.43 -14.91 0.01
N PRO A 243 12.16 -13.61 0.32
CA PRO A 243 11.01 -12.85 -0.20
C PRO A 243 11.06 -12.45 -1.68
N MET A 244 12.07 -12.87 -2.45
CA MET A 244 12.20 -12.61 -3.88
C MET A 244 11.00 -13.14 -4.70
N ALA A 245 10.48 -12.31 -5.61
CA ALA A 245 9.40 -12.69 -6.52
C ALA A 245 9.79 -13.86 -7.44
N LEU A 246 8.82 -14.72 -7.75
CA LEU A 246 8.96 -15.84 -8.68
C LEU A 246 8.00 -15.66 -9.89
N TYR A 247 7.42 -16.74 -10.39
CA TYR A 247 6.77 -16.77 -11.71
C TYR A 247 5.34 -16.23 -11.71
N GLY A 248 4.63 -16.36 -10.60
CA GLY A 248 3.26 -15.89 -10.42
C GLY A 248 3.10 -14.89 -9.28
N SER A 249 2.05 -14.07 -9.37
CA SER A 249 1.68 -13.10 -8.35
C SER A 249 0.18 -13.16 -8.10
N VAL A 250 -0.22 -13.46 -6.87
CA VAL A 250 -1.62 -13.35 -6.41
C VAL A 250 -1.64 -12.43 -5.19
N PRO A 251 -2.06 -11.15 -5.31
CA PRO A 251 -1.99 -10.16 -4.24
C PRO A 251 -3.12 -10.33 -3.20
N LEU A 252 -3.27 -11.55 -2.68
CA LEU A 252 -4.27 -11.95 -1.70
C LEU A 252 -3.58 -12.40 -0.41
N MET A 253 -3.89 -11.72 0.68
CA MET A 253 -3.37 -12.02 2.01
C MET A 253 -4.49 -12.48 2.94
N TRP A 254 -4.19 -13.47 3.78
CA TRP A 254 -5.11 -13.96 4.80
C TRP A 254 -4.53 -13.75 6.20
N ALA A 255 -5.37 -13.35 7.15
CA ALA A 255 -5.05 -13.34 8.57
C ALA A 255 -6.07 -14.22 9.30
N HIS A 256 -5.60 -15.19 10.08
CA HIS A 256 -6.46 -16.14 10.79
C HIS A 256 -6.23 -16.09 12.30
N ARG A 257 -7.33 -16.15 13.05
CA ARG A 257 -7.34 -16.48 14.48
C ARG A 257 -8.62 -17.23 14.82
N LYS A 258 -8.74 -17.69 16.06
CA LYS A 258 -9.96 -18.37 16.52
C LYS A 258 -11.19 -17.46 16.30
N ASN A 259 -12.17 -17.98 15.56
CA ASN A 259 -13.46 -17.34 15.26
C ASN A 259 -13.36 -16.01 14.49
N MET A 260 -12.27 -15.76 13.76
CA MET A 260 -12.14 -14.60 12.88
C MET A 260 -11.09 -14.86 11.79
N THR A 261 -11.48 -14.61 10.54
CA THR A 261 -10.62 -14.60 9.37
C THR A 261 -10.78 -13.26 8.65
N VAL A 262 -9.66 -12.70 8.21
CA VAL A 262 -9.64 -11.57 7.27
C VAL A 262 -8.99 -12.01 5.99
N GLY A 263 -9.66 -11.78 4.87
CA GLY A 263 -9.07 -11.83 3.54
C GLY A 263 -8.85 -10.41 3.02
N LEU A 264 -7.69 -10.15 2.43
CA LEU A 264 -7.33 -8.88 1.83
C LEU A 264 -6.84 -9.11 0.41
N LEU A 265 -7.63 -8.69 -0.59
CA LEU A 265 -7.20 -8.67 -1.99
C LEU A 265 -6.78 -7.24 -2.34
N TRP A 266 -5.49 -7.06 -2.61
CA TRP A 266 -4.93 -5.84 -3.18
C TRP A 266 -5.02 -5.90 -4.71
N HIS A 267 -6.08 -5.32 -5.27
CA HIS A 267 -6.46 -5.46 -6.67
C HIS A 267 -5.67 -4.49 -7.57
N ASN A 268 -4.35 -4.70 -7.65
CA ASN A 268 -3.43 -3.92 -8.46
C ASN A 268 -2.49 -4.86 -9.25
N PRO A 269 -2.31 -4.64 -10.57
CA PRO A 269 -1.53 -5.54 -11.42
C PRO A 269 -0.07 -5.12 -11.59
N SER A 270 0.33 -3.94 -11.08
CA SER A 270 1.69 -3.44 -11.22
C SER A 270 2.65 -4.11 -10.23
N GLU A 271 3.96 -3.92 -10.43
CA GLU A 271 4.96 -4.39 -9.47
C GLU A 271 4.59 -3.93 -8.06
N THR A 272 4.49 -4.88 -7.13
CA THR A 272 4.02 -4.61 -5.76
C THR A 272 5.00 -5.16 -4.74
N TRP A 273 5.32 -4.35 -3.74
CA TRP A 273 6.14 -4.72 -2.58
C TRP A 273 5.31 -4.67 -1.31
N ILE A 274 5.48 -5.67 -0.44
CA ILE A 274 4.73 -5.80 0.80
C ILE A 274 5.69 -5.92 1.98
N ASP A 275 5.69 -4.91 2.83
CA ASP A 275 6.35 -4.95 4.13
C ASP A 275 5.43 -5.57 5.18
N ILE A 276 5.99 -6.39 6.07
CA ILE A 276 5.27 -7.09 7.15
C ILE A 276 6.02 -6.92 8.47
N LYS A 277 5.29 -6.57 9.53
CA LYS A 277 5.81 -6.48 10.90
C LYS A 277 4.79 -7.05 11.88
N SER A 278 5.07 -8.24 12.41
CA SER A 278 4.34 -8.86 13.52
C SER A 278 5.08 -8.67 14.84
N ASN A 279 4.32 -8.47 15.92
CA ASN A 279 4.85 -8.50 17.29
C ASN A 279 5.08 -9.92 17.83
N ARG A 280 4.66 -10.96 17.09
CA ARG A 280 4.95 -12.36 17.40
C ARG A 280 5.77 -12.99 16.29
N GLN A 281 7.06 -13.20 16.56
CA GLN A 281 8.01 -13.71 15.58
C GLN A 281 8.04 -15.25 15.53
N THR A 282 7.92 -15.82 14.33
CA THR A 282 8.29 -17.21 14.00
C THR A 282 9.67 -17.22 13.37
N GLY A 283 10.73 -17.06 14.15
CA GLY A 283 12.09 -16.97 13.57
C GLY A 283 13.27 -17.04 14.53
N SER A 284 13.05 -17.00 15.83
CA SER A 284 14.11 -17.20 16.81
C SER A 284 13.86 -18.53 17.51
N GLY A 285 14.85 -19.43 17.52
CA GLY A 285 14.74 -20.76 18.11
C GLY A 285 14.24 -20.76 19.57
N ILE A 286 14.21 -21.93 20.19
CA ILE A 286 13.71 -22.18 21.56
C ILE A 286 14.12 -21.13 22.63
N PHE A 287 15.23 -20.42 22.43
CA PHE A 287 15.70 -19.32 23.29
C PHE A 287 15.08 -17.93 23.01
N GLY A 288 14.68 -17.61 21.77
CA GLY A 288 14.00 -16.34 21.45
C GLY A 288 12.49 -16.36 21.67
N SER A 289 11.91 -17.56 21.80
CA SER A 289 10.51 -17.71 22.21
C SER A 289 10.25 -17.19 23.63
N ILE A 290 11.21 -17.32 24.56
CA ILE A 290 10.98 -16.94 25.97
C ILE A 290 11.06 -15.42 26.17
N SER A 291 11.94 -14.71 25.45
CA SER A 291 12.02 -13.24 25.49
C SER A 291 10.81 -12.57 24.85
N ASN A 292 10.28 -13.13 23.76
CA ASN A 292 9.05 -12.64 23.13
C ASN A 292 7.82 -12.92 24.01
N ILE A 293 7.77 -14.06 24.71
CA ILE A 293 6.68 -14.41 25.65
C ILE A 293 6.64 -13.46 26.86
N LEU A 294 7.78 -13.00 27.38
CA LEU A 294 7.82 -12.09 28.54
C LEU A 294 7.43 -10.66 28.17
N SER A 295 7.82 -10.19 26.98
CA SER A 295 7.49 -8.84 26.48
C SER A 295 6.07 -8.73 25.90
N ALA A 296 5.51 -9.83 25.36
CA ALA A 296 4.20 -9.84 24.69
C ALA A 296 2.98 -10.10 25.62
N ARG A 297 3.17 -10.13 26.96
CA ARG A 297 2.07 -10.40 27.90
C ARG A 297 1.06 -9.25 28.04
N SER A 298 1.35 -8.06 27.52
CA SER A 298 0.50 -6.87 27.68
C SER A 298 -0.04 -6.27 26.37
N GLU A 299 0.44 -6.69 25.21
CA GLU A 299 0.01 -6.13 23.92
C GLU A 299 -0.90 -7.09 23.17
N ILE A 300 -2.01 -6.56 22.64
CA ILE A 300 -2.88 -7.27 21.71
C ILE A 300 -2.02 -7.65 20.49
N PRO A 301 -2.01 -8.92 20.05
CA PRO A 301 -1.23 -9.31 18.87
C PRO A 301 -1.59 -8.46 17.66
N SER A 302 -0.64 -8.09 16.82
CA SER A 302 -0.96 -7.36 15.60
C SER A 302 0.08 -7.62 14.53
N VAL A 303 -0.40 -7.76 13.30
CA VAL A 303 0.43 -7.79 12.10
C VAL A 303 0.20 -6.50 11.33
N LYS A 304 1.26 -5.74 11.12
CA LYS A 304 1.26 -4.49 10.39
C LYS A 304 1.80 -4.75 8.98
N THR A 305 1.05 -4.37 7.95
CA THR A 305 1.48 -4.54 6.55
C THR A 305 1.50 -3.23 5.79
N ARG A 306 2.39 -3.08 4.82
CA ARG A 306 2.41 -1.91 3.94
C ARG A 306 2.52 -2.39 2.50
N TRP A 307 1.54 -2.03 1.69
CA TRP A 307 1.45 -2.38 0.28
C TRP A 307 1.91 -1.19 -0.54
N MET A 308 2.82 -1.42 -1.48
CA MET A 308 3.44 -0.39 -2.31
C MET A 308 3.44 -0.86 -3.76
N SER A 309 2.68 -0.20 -4.63
CA SER A 309 2.57 -0.56 -6.05
C SER A 309 3.14 0.52 -6.94
N GLU A 310 3.77 0.13 -8.05
CA GLU A 310 4.43 1.05 -8.97
C GLU A 310 3.48 2.07 -9.61
N SER A 311 2.25 1.67 -9.90
CA SER A 311 1.24 2.52 -10.55
C SER A 311 -0.18 2.01 -10.29
N GLY A 312 -1.17 2.61 -10.96
CA GLY A 312 -2.58 2.22 -10.87
C GLY A 312 -3.30 2.94 -9.74
N VAL A 313 -4.19 2.22 -9.06
CA VAL A 313 -5.02 2.75 -7.97
C VAL A 313 -4.89 1.91 -6.71
N VAL A 314 -5.28 2.48 -5.57
CA VAL A 314 -5.62 1.67 -4.40
C VAL A 314 -7.00 1.10 -4.67
N ASP A 315 -7.10 -0.20 -4.88
CA ASP A 315 -8.37 -0.92 -5.01
C ASP A 315 -8.24 -2.18 -4.16
N VAL A 316 -9.00 -2.23 -3.07
CA VAL A 316 -8.79 -3.22 -2.01
C VAL A 316 -10.11 -3.83 -1.61
N PHE A 317 -10.22 -5.15 -1.72
CA PHE A 317 -11.33 -5.91 -1.14
C PHE A 317 -10.92 -6.47 0.21
N LEU A 318 -11.77 -6.28 1.21
CA LEU A 318 -11.61 -6.75 2.57
C LEU A 318 -12.77 -7.67 2.92
N ILE A 319 -12.48 -8.95 3.17
CA ILE A 319 -13.44 -9.98 3.55
C ILE A 319 -13.28 -10.23 5.05
N ILE A 320 -14.36 -10.14 5.84
CA ILE A 320 -14.32 -10.36 7.28
C ILE A 320 -15.34 -11.42 7.70
N GLU A 321 -14.86 -12.63 7.93
CA GLU A 321 -15.70 -13.80 8.23
C GLU A 321 -15.25 -14.53 9.50
N SER A 322 -16.12 -15.41 10.00
CA SER A 322 -15.85 -16.17 11.24
C SER A 322 -14.94 -17.39 11.03
N ASN A 323 -14.82 -17.85 9.79
CA ASN A 323 -14.12 -19.06 9.38
C ASN A 323 -13.22 -18.79 8.15
N PRO A 324 -12.10 -19.51 8.01
CA PRO A 324 -11.30 -19.53 6.78
C PRO A 324 -12.07 -19.98 5.55
#